data_AF-A0A0F9EUX6-F1
#
_entry.id   AF-A0A0F9EUX6-F1
#
_cell.length_a   1.000
_cell.length_b   1.000
_cell.length_c   1.000
_cell.angle_alpha   90.00
_cell.angle_beta   90.00
_cell.angle_gamma   90.00
#
_symmetry.space_group_name_H-M   'P 1'
#
loop_
_entity.id
_entity.type
_entity.pdbx_description
1 polymer ?
#
loop_
_entity_poly.entity_id
_entity_poly.type
_entity_poly.pdbx_seq_one_letter_code
_entity_poly.pdbx_strand_id
1 'polypeptide(L)'
;MIIGKNTETKKDVNIDLIKLISTRLLIQANSGGGKSWLIRRLLEQTYGKVQQIVIDLEGEFSTLREEYDYLLVGKDGEIPANIQTAELLARKLLKLNVSTIIDLSELQKHERILFVKRFLDSLV
;
A
#
# COMPACT_ATOMS: atom_id res chain seq x y z
N MET A 1 -3.59 11.33 13.89
CA MET A 1 -4.70 10.90 13.01
C MET A 1 -5.49 9.82 13.72
N ILE A 2 -6.82 9.85 13.63
CA ILE A 2 -7.68 8.90 14.35
C ILE A 2 -7.79 7.60 13.56
N ILE A 3 -7.42 6.48 14.18
CA ILE A 3 -7.44 5.14 13.57
C ILE A 3 -8.56 4.25 14.13
N GLY A 4 -9.21 4.68 15.21
CA GLY A 4 -10.29 3.92 15.83
C GLY A 4 -10.67 4.50 17.18
N LYS A 5 -11.43 3.73 17.95
CA LYS A 5 -11.82 4.08 19.32
C LYS A 5 -11.41 2.98 20.28
N ASN A 6 -10.96 3.38 21.46
CA ASN A 6 -10.72 2.47 22.55
C ASN A 6 -12.06 1.87 23.00
N THR A 7 -12.12 0.55 23.13
CA THR A 7 -13.37 -0.20 23.34
C THR A 7 -14.02 0.08 24.70
N GLU A 8 -13.21 0.34 25.73
CA GLU A 8 -13.65 0.61 27.10
C GLU A 8 -14.01 2.08 27.29
N THR A 9 -13.06 2.97 27.02
CA THR A 9 -13.17 4.41 27.31
C THR A 9 -13.92 5.20 26.24
N LYS A 10 -14.15 4.60 25.06
CA LYS A 10 -14.73 5.24 23.85
C LYS A 10 -13.93 6.42 23.30
N LYS A 11 -12.74 6.70 23.85
CA LYS A 11 -11.86 7.77 23.38
C LYS A 11 -11.19 7.39 22.05
N ASP A 12 -10.89 8.41 21.26
CA ASP A 12 -10.20 8.22 19.99
C ASP A 12 -8.78 7.69 20.21
N VAL A 13 -8.43 6.67 19.42
CA VAL A 13 -7.06 6.18 19.32
C VAL A 13 -6.40 6.91 18.18
N ASN A 14 -5.33 7.61 18.50
CA ASN A 14 -4.56 8.39 17.55
C ASN A 14 -3.22 7.73 17.26
N ILE A 15 -2.78 7.82 16.02
CA ILE A 15 -1.41 7.53 15.60
C ILE A 15 -0.75 8.80 15.08
N ASP A 16 0.53 8.95 15.38
CA ASP A 16 1.36 10.06 14.92
C ASP A 16 1.95 9.73 13.55
N LEU A 17 1.63 10.56 12.55
CA LEU A 17 2.10 10.36 11.18
C LEU A 17 3.61 10.54 11.05
N ILE A 18 4.20 11.53 11.74
CA ILE A 18 5.64 11.81 11.67
C ILE A 18 6.42 10.64 12.29
N LYS A 19 5.92 10.10 13.40
CA LYS A 19 6.50 8.89 14.00
C LYS A 19 6.35 7.68 13.06
N LEU A 20 5.20 7.53 12.40
CA LEU A 20 4.96 6.41 11.48
C LEU A 20 5.94 6.41 10.31
N ILE A 21 6.16 7.56 9.65
CA ILE A 21 7.07 7.66 8.49
C ILE A 21 8.55 7.58 8.86
N SER A 22 8.91 7.93 10.09
CA SER A 22 10.28 7.83 10.59
C SER A 22 10.63 6.44 11.16
N THR A 23 9.63 5.56 11.28
CA THR A 23 9.79 4.23 11.88
C THR A 23 9.14 3.15 11.01
N ARG A 24 8.94 1.95 11.58
CA ARG A 24 8.28 0.83 10.92
C ARG A 24 7.05 0.44 11.72
N LEU A 25 5.97 0.09 11.03
CA LEU A 25 4.74 -0.43 11.62
C LEU A 25 4.58 -1.90 11.26
N LEU A 26 4.26 -2.71 12.27
CA LEU A 26 3.86 -4.10 12.13
C LEU A 26 2.39 -4.23 12.56
N ILE A 27 1.54 -4.72 11.65
CA ILE A 27 0.15 -5.06 11.95
C ILE A 27 0.01 -6.58 11.85
N GLN A 28 -0.47 -7.21 12.92
CA GLN A 28 -0.77 -8.63 12.94
C GLN A 28 -2.20 -8.86 13.41
N ALA A 29 -2.91 -9.71 12.69
CA ALA A 29 -4.22 -10.20 13.06
C ALA A 29 -4.51 -11.50 12.31
N ASN A 30 -5.37 -12.35 12.86
CA ASN A 30 -5.93 -13.47 12.13
C ASN A 30 -6.84 -12.97 11.00
N SER A 31 -7.16 -13.84 10.03
CA SER A 31 -8.14 -13.53 8.99
C SER A 31 -9.46 -13.06 9.63
N GLY A 32 -10.07 -12.01 9.07
CA GLY A 32 -11.25 -11.35 9.64
C GLY A 32 -10.97 -10.41 10.83
N GLY A 33 -9.75 -10.34 11.35
CA GLY A 33 -9.38 -9.48 12.49
C GLY A 33 -9.21 -7.99 12.19
N GLY A 34 -9.64 -7.52 11.01
CA GLY A 34 -9.62 -6.10 10.64
C GLY A 34 -8.27 -5.55 10.15
N LYS A 35 -7.32 -6.42 9.77
CA LYS A 35 -6.00 -6.00 9.21
C LYS A 35 -6.17 -5.07 8.01
N SER A 36 -6.89 -5.51 6.98
CA SER A 36 -7.08 -4.75 5.75
C SER A 36 -7.92 -3.50 5.97
N TRP A 37 -8.86 -3.54 6.92
CA TRP A 37 -9.60 -2.34 7.37
C TRP A 37 -8.67 -1.29 7.97
N LEU A 38 -7.79 -1.67 8.91
CA LEU A 38 -6.85 -0.74 9.53
C LEU A 38 -5.87 -0.17 8.50
N ILE A 39 -5.34 -1.02 7.61
CA ILE A 39 -4.46 -0.57 6.51
C ILE A 39 -5.19 0.43 5.62
N ARG A 40 -6.41 0.11 5.17
CA ARG A 40 -7.22 1.03 4.36
C ARG A 40 -7.43 2.36 5.07
N ARG A 41 -7.75 2.32 6.36
CA ARG A 41 -7.94 3.53 7.16
C ARG A 41 -6.67 4.37 7.24
N LEU A 42 -5.49 3.75 7.38
CA LEU A 42 -4.22 4.46 7.34
C LEU A 42 -3.98 5.10 5.98
N LEU A 43 -4.19 4.37 4.88
CA LEU A 43 -3.99 4.86 3.51
C LEU A 43 -4.89 6.07 3.22
N GLU A 44 -6.19 5.97 3.55
CA GLU A 44 -7.16 7.07 3.45
C GLU A 44 -6.72 8.30 4.25
N GLN A 45 -6.38 8.12 5.53
CA GLN A 45 -6.04 9.24 6.42
C GLN A 45 -4.70 9.91 6.09
N THR A 46 -3.84 9.23 5.33
CA THR A 46 -2.51 9.71 4.95
C THR A 46 -2.39 10.09 3.48
N TYR A 47 -3.45 9.90 2.68
CA TYR A 47 -3.42 10.25 1.26
C TYR A 47 -3.14 11.74 1.08
N GLY A 48 -2.32 12.07 0.08
CA GLY A 48 -1.87 13.44 -0.20
C GLY A 48 -0.89 14.03 0.82
N LYS A 49 -0.68 13.38 1.97
CA LYS A 49 0.30 13.85 2.98
C LYS A 49 1.69 13.27 2.75
N VAL A 50 1.74 12.05 2.22
CA VAL A 50 2.97 11.29 1.94
C VAL A 50 2.77 10.46 0.68
N GLN A 51 3.85 10.16 -0.03
CA GLN A 51 3.80 9.20 -1.13
C GLN A 51 3.48 7.81 -0.56
N GLN A 52 2.55 7.11 -1.19
CA GLN A 52 2.15 5.77 -0.77
C GLN A 52 2.37 4.78 -1.90
N ILE A 53 3.17 3.74 -1.64
CA ILE A 53 3.36 2.61 -2.56
C ILE A 53 2.87 1.36 -1.83
N VAL A 54 1.75 0.81 -2.31
CA VAL A 54 1.10 -0.36 -1.70
C VAL A 54 1.41 -1.57 -2.56
N ILE A 55 2.18 -2.53 -2.03
CA ILE A 55 2.37 -3.84 -2.66
C ILE A 55 1.26 -4.75 -2.15
N ASP A 56 0.25 -4.98 -2.99
CA ASP A 56 -0.95 -5.74 -2.66
C ASP A 56 -0.88 -7.14 -3.27
N LEU A 57 -0.73 -8.15 -2.41
CA LEU A 57 -0.66 -9.55 -2.84
C LEU A 57 -2.04 -10.20 -3.02
N GLU A 58 -3.07 -9.59 -2.45
CA GLU A 58 -4.43 -10.16 -2.34
C GLU A 58 -5.46 -9.39 -3.18
N GLY A 59 -5.11 -8.20 -3.69
CA GLY A 59 -5.98 -7.37 -4.53
C GLY A 59 -7.10 -6.66 -3.75
N GLU A 60 -6.87 -6.36 -2.47
CA GLU A 60 -7.87 -5.79 -1.56
C GLU A 60 -8.04 -4.27 -1.69
N PHE A 61 -7.03 -3.56 -2.23
CA PHE A 61 -6.93 -2.11 -2.10
C PHE A 61 -7.29 -1.33 -3.37
N SER A 62 -7.49 -1.98 -4.52
CA SER A 62 -7.77 -1.32 -5.82
C SER A 62 -8.94 -0.31 -5.76
N THR A 63 -9.98 -0.61 -4.97
CA THR A 63 -11.16 0.25 -4.75
C THR A 63 -10.85 1.58 -4.05
N LEU A 64 -9.66 1.77 -3.47
CA LEU A 64 -9.24 3.11 -3.00
C LEU A 64 -9.22 4.15 -4.12
N ARG A 65 -9.10 3.68 -5.37
CA ARG A 65 -9.13 4.53 -6.57
C ARG A 65 -10.47 5.21 -6.84
N GLU A 66 -11.54 4.73 -6.24
CA GLU A 66 -12.87 5.34 -6.40
C GLU A 66 -12.90 6.75 -5.80
N GLU A 67 -12.08 7.00 -4.77
CA GLU A 67 -12.08 8.24 -4.00
C GLU A 67 -10.74 9.01 -4.06
N TYR A 68 -9.65 8.33 -4.44
CA TYR A 68 -8.30 8.89 -4.41
C TYR A 68 -7.53 8.59 -5.69
N ASP A 69 -6.74 9.53 -6.21
CA ASP A 69 -5.95 9.35 -7.43
C ASP A 69 -4.73 8.45 -7.18
N TYR A 70 -4.95 7.15 -7.07
CA TYR A 70 -3.90 6.13 -7.12
C TYR A 70 -3.72 5.64 -8.55
N LEU A 71 -2.46 5.58 -8.99
CA LEU A 71 -2.09 4.75 -10.13
C LEU A 71 -2.30 3.27 -9.76
N LEU A 72 -2.90 2.47 -10.64
CA LEU A 72 -2.96 1.01 -10.47
C LEU A 72 -1.98 0.33 -11.39
N VAL A 73 -1.11 -0.47 -10.80
CA VAL A 73 -0.27 -1.42 -11.50
C VAL A 73 -0.86 -2.80 -11.26
N GLY A 74 -1.31 -3.49 -12.29
CA GLY A 74 -2.01 -4.77 -12.13
C GLY A 74 -3.12 -4.95 -13.15
N LYS A 75 -4.04 -5.87 -12.85
CA LYS A 75 -5.22 -6.10 -13.67
C LYS A 75 -6.11 -4.86 -13.66
N ASP A 76 -6.66 -4.53 -14.83
CA ASP A 76 -7.57 -3.38 -15.04
C ASP A 76 -6.96 -2.00 -14.66
N GLY A 77 -5.64 -1.93 -14.50
CA GLY A 77 -4.90 -0.70 -14.20
C GLY A 77 -4.26 -0.03 -15.42
N GLU A 78 -3.64 1.14 -15.23
CA GLU A 78 -2.93 1.87 -16.30
C GLU A 78 -1.68 1.14 -16.77
N ILE A 79 -1.07 0.35 -15.88
CA ILE A 79 0.19 -0.34 -16.13
C ILE A 79 0.01 -1.82 -15.76
N PRO A 80 0.38 -2.76 -16.63
CA PRO A 80 0.35 -4.18 -16.27
C PRO A 80 1.41 -4.49 -15.21
N ALA A 81 1.07 -5.33 -14.23
CA ALA A 81 2.06 -5.91 -13.32
C ALA A 81 2.99 -6.85 -14.09
N ASN A 82 4.23 -6.41 -14.32
CA ASN A 82 5.21 -7.10 -15.16
C ASN A 82 6.60 -7.10 -14.50
N ILE A 83 7.20 -8.29 -14.41
CA ILE A 83 8.48 -8.51 -13.72
C ILE A 83 9.65 -7.82 -14.43
N GLN A 84 9.60 -7.74 -15.75
CA GLN A 84 10.65 -7.15 -16.58
C GLN A 84 10.69 -5.62 -16.44
N THR A 85 9.56 -4.98 -16.07
CA THR A 85 9.48 -3.53 -15.90
C THR A 85 9.53 -3.06 -14.44
N ALA A 86 9.57 -3.98 -13.46
CA ALA A 86 9.52 -3.67 -12.03
C ALA A 86 10.58 -2.64 -11.58
N GLU A 87 11.81 -2.74 -12.06
CA GLU A 87 12.90 -1.80 -11.73
C GLU A 87 12.65 -0.40 -12.28
N LEU A 88 12.21 -0.32 -13.55
CA LEU A 88 11.88 0.95 -14.19
C LEU A 88 10.67 1.60 -13.50
N LEU A 89 9.65 0.81 -13.18
CA LEU A 89 8.47 1.26 -12.45
C LEU A 89 8.87 1.90 -11.13
N ALA A 90 9.64 1.21 -10.29
CA ALA A 90 10.12 1.72 -9.00
C ALA A 90 10.77 3.11 -9.13
N ARG A 91 11.72 3.26 -10.06
CA ARG A 91 12.42 4.53 -10.30
C ARG A 91 11.49 5.63 -10.81
N LYS A 92 10.51 5.30 -11.65
CA LYS A 92 9.54 6.27 -12.17
C LYS A 92 8.57 6.73 -11.10
N LEU A 93 8.05 5.83 -10.27
CA LEU A 93 7.15 6.18 -9.17
C LEU A 93 7.82 7.13 -8.18
N LEU A 94 9.06 6.85 -7.78
CA LEU A 94 9.82 7.76 -6.92
C LEU A 94 10.04 9.13 -7.57
N LYS A 95 10.45 9.15 -8.85
CA LYS A 95 10.71 10.41 -9.57
C LYS A 95 9.45 11.27 -9.73
N LEU A 96 8.31 10.65 -10.01
CA LEU A 96 7.05 11.34 -10.27
C LEU A 96 6.25 11.64 -9.01
N ASN A 97 6.65 11.07 -7.86
CA ASN A 97 5.97 11.22 -6.58
C ASN A 97 4.47 10.86 -6.63
N VAL A 98 4.15 9.78 -7.35
CA VAL A 98 2.77 9.30 -7.55
C VAL A 98 2.48 8.22 -6.52
N SER A 99 1.34 8.31 -5.83
CA SER A 99 0.84 7.24 -4.98
C SER A 99 0.28 6.11 -5.83
N THR A 100 0.65 4.87 -5.52
CA THR A 100 0.42 3.72 -6.40
C THR A 100 0.01 2.48 -5.61
N ILE A 101 -0.98 1.77 -6.15
CA ILE A 101 -1.35 0.43 -5.72
C ILE A 101 -0.78 -0.53 -6.76
N ILE A 102 0.05 -1.47 -6.29
CA ILE A 102 0.65 -2.51 -7.11
C ILE A 102 -0.04 -3.81 -6.74
N ASP A 103 -1.08 -4.15 -7.51
CA ASP A 103 -1.83 -5.39 -7.38
C ASP A 103 -1.10 -6.53 -8.10
N LEU A 104 -0.63 -7.48 -7.30
CA LEU A 104 0.09 -8.67 -7.75
C LEU A 104 -0.75 -9.96 -7.60
N SER A 105 -2.05 -9.85 -7.34
CA SER A 105 -2.95 -10.98 -7.07
C SER A 105 -3.07 -11.96 -8.24
N GLU A 106 -2.88 -11.50 -9.48
CA GLU A 106 -2.95 -12.35 -10.69
C GLU A 106 -1.61 -13.01 -11.05
N LEU A 107 -0.49 -12.53 -10.49
CA LEU A 107 0.82 -13.14 -10.74
C LEU A 107 0.97 -14.46 -9.99
N GLN A 108 1.71 -15.40 -10.57
CA GLN A 108 2.05 -16.63 -9.86
C GLN A 108 2.99 -16.32 -8.68
N LYS A 109 2.98 -17.17 -7.64
CA LYS A 109 3.77 -16.94 -6.42
C LYS A 109 5.26 -16.64 -6.68
N HIS A 110 5.90 -17.37 -7.59
CA HIS A 110 7.31 -17.17 -7.90
C HIS A 110 7.56 -15.84 -8.64
N GLU A 111 6.62 -15.42 -9.48
CA GLU A 111 6.63 -14.14 -10.19
C GLU A 111 6.46 -12.98 -9.23
N ARG A 112 5.54 -13.08 -8.25
CA ARG A 112 5.36 -12.08 -7.19
C ARG A 112 6.66 -11.83 -6.43
N ILE A 113 7.35 -12.89 -6.02
CA ILE A 113 8.65 -12.78 -5.31
C ILE A 113 9.68 -12.04 -6.17
N LEU A 114 9.79 -12.41 -7.45
CA LEU A 114 10.77 -11.80 -8.35
C LEU A 114 10.43 -10.33 -8.65
N PHE A 115 9.15 -10.01 -8.85
CA PHE A 115 8.67 -8.64 -9.02
C PHE A 115 9.03 -7.79 -7.80
N VAL A 116 8.64 -8.23 -6.60
CA VAL A 116 8.87 -7.47 -5.35
C VAL A 116 10.36 -7.29 -5.10
N LYS A 117 11.18 -8.34 -5.32
CA LYS A 117 12.63 -8.23 -5.20
C LYS A 117 13.19 -7.13 -6.10
N ARG A 118 12.93 -7.22 -7.42
CA ARG A 118 13.43 -6.25 -8.40
C ARG A 118 12.94 -4.83 -8.12
N PHE A 119 11.68 -4.69 -7.73
CA PHE A 119 11.10 -3.41 -7.37
C PHE A 119 11.83 -2.79 -6.18
N LEU A 120 11.97 -3.53 -5.08
CA LEU A 120 12.62 -3.04 -3.86
C LEU A 120 14.12 -2.79 -4.04
N ASP A 121 14.84 -3.66 -4.75
CA ASP A 121 16.28 -3.50 -5.03
C ASP A 121 16.57 -2.21 -5.82
N SER A 122 15.58 -1.68 -6.57
CA SER A 122 15.70 -0.41 -7.29
C SER A 122 15.30 0.84 -6.49
N LEU A 123 14.79 0.68 -5.26
CA LEU A 123 14.48 1.80 -4.35
C LEU A 123 15.66 2.17 -3.44
N VAL A 124 16.73 1.36 -3.45
CA VAL A 124 17.94 1.53 -2.62
C VAL A 124 19.03 2.28 -3.39
#